data_AF-A0A925LT30-F1
#
_entry.id   AF-A0A925LT30-F1
#
_cell.length_a   1.000
_cell.length_b   1.000
_cell.length_c   1.000
_cell.angle_alpha   90.00
_cell.angle_beta   90.00
_cell.angle_gamma   90.00
#
_symmetry.space_group_name_H-M   'P 1'
#
loop_
_entity.id
_entity.type
_entity.pdbx_description
1 polymer ?
#
loop_
_entity_poly.entity_id
_entity_poly.type
_entity_poly.pdbx_seq_one_letter_code
_entity_poly.pdbx_strand_id
1 'polypeptide(L)'
;MTRQQDPVVNSSLREAIVVVSIWLIAMTWTITVCYRMGYHRPIEDLKFIYGFPDWIFWGIVVPWCVCTVVSCLFSALLFRDGHLGEDVENPDDLGLGG
;
A
#
# COMPACT_ATOMS: atom_id res chain seq x y z
N MET A 1 4.17 17.35 -27.93
CA MET A 1 3.65 17.83 -26.63
C MET A 1 4.28 16.99 -25.53
N THR A 2 5.50 17.30 -25.12
CA THR A 2 6.11 16.69 -23.93
C THR A 2 5.51 17.39 -22.72
N ARG A 3 4.57 16.72 -22.05
CA ARG A 3 3.93 17.22 -20.82
C ARG A 3 5.05 17.41 -19.80
N GLN A 4 5.44 18.66 -19.53
CA GLN A 4 6.32 19.01 -18.41
C GLN A 4 5.57 18.56 -17.15
N GLN A 5 5.92 17.39 -16.63
CA GLN A 5 5.27 16.80 -15.48
C GLN A 5 5.72 17.57 -14.24
N ASP A 6 4.75 18.14 -13.53
CA ASP A 6 4.94 18.77 -12.23
C ASP A 6 5.75 17.85 -11.30
N PRO A 7 6.80 18.33 -10.61
CA PRO A 7 7.59 17.51 -9.69
C PRO A 7 6.74 16.75 -8.66
N VAL A 8 5.59 17.30 -8.26
CA VAL A 8 4.64 16.63 -7.36
C VAL A 8 4.07 15.37 -7.98
N VAL A 9 3.68 15.38 -9.25
CA VAL A 9 3.10 14.19 -9.90
C VAL A 9 4.12 13.08 -10.08
N ASN A 10 5.39 13.42 -10.32
CA ASN A 10 6.46 12.44 -10.43
C ASN A 10 6.82 11.80 -9.08
N SER A 11 6.74 12.53 -7.96
CA SER A 11 6.89 11.93 -6.62
C SER A 11 5.74 10.98 -6.32
N SER A 12 4.50 11.43 -6.52
CA SER A 12 3.30 10.64 -6.25
C SER A 12 3.23 9.35 -7.07
N LEU A 13 3.66 9.37 -8.33
CA LEU A 13 3.72 8.16 -9.17
C LEU A 13 4.75 7.15 -8.65
N ARG A 14 5.91 7.63 -8.19
CA ARG A 14 6.97 6.76 -7.66
C ARG A 14 6.52 6.09 -6.36
N GLU A 15 5.82 6.83 -5.51
CA GLU A 15 5.24 6.32 -4.27
C GLU A 15 4.10 5.32 -4.54
N ALA A 16 3.22 5.63 -5.50
CA ALA A 16 2.16 4.73 -5.92
C ALA A 16 2.70 3.39 -6.43
N ILE A 17 3.79 3.40 -7.20
CA ILE A 17 4.45 2.18 -7.69
C ILE A 17 4.96 1.30 -6.53
N VAL A 18 5.51 1.91 -5.47
CA VAL A 18 5.97 1.16 -4.28
C VAL A 18 4.79 0.49 -3.59
N VAL A 19 3.69 1.20 -3.35
CA VAL A 19 2.50 0.64 -2.71
C VAL A 19 1.88 -0.48 -3.54
N VAL A 20 1.76 -0.28 -4.86
CA VAL A 20 1.25 -1.30 -5.79
C VAL A 20 2.15 -2.54 -5.77
N SER A 21 3.47 -2.37 -5.72
CA SER A 21 4.42 -3.49 -5.68
C SER A 21 4.26 -4.32 -4.40
N ILE A 22 4.10 -3.67 -3.24
CA ILE A 22 3.83 -4.35 -1.96
C ILE A 22 2.53 -5.16 -2.04
N TRP A 23 1.49 -4.57 -2.64
CA TRP A 23 0.20 -5.22 -2.83
C TRP A 23 0.30 -6.46 -3.73
N LEU A 24 1.05 -6.37 -4.84
CA LEU A 24 1.29 -7.49 -5.75
C LEU A 24 2.07 -8.63 -5.07
N ILE A 25 3.04 -8.31 -4.22
CA ILE A 25 3.76 -9.30 -3.42
C ILE A 25 2.80 -10.01 -2.46
N ALA A 26 1.94 -9.26 -1.74
CA ALA A 26 0.94 -9.84 -0.85
C ALA A 26 -0.06 -10.73 -1.58
N MET A 27 -0.50 -10.33 -2.79
CA MET A 27 -1.36 -11.13 -3.64
C MET A 27 -0.67 -12.43 -4.09
N THR A 28 0.58 -12.33 -4.57
CA THR A 28 1.36 -13.49 -5.02
C THR A 28 1.60 -14.47 -3.88
N TRP A 29 1.91 -13.95 -2.68
CA TRP A 29 2.03 -14.74 -1.46
C TRP A 29 0.72 -15.47 -1.15
N THR A 30 -0.40 -14.75 -1.17
CA THR A 30 -1.73 -15.30 -0.89
C THR A 30 -2.04 -16.49 -1.80
N ILE A 31 -1.88 -16.31 -3.11
CA ILE A 31 -2.12 -17.37 -4.09
C ILE A 31 -1.21 -18.57 -3.82
N THR A 32 0.08 -18.32 -3.60
CA THR A 32 1.08 -19.39 -3.39
C THR A 32 0.79 -20.20 -2.12
N VAL A 33 0.53 -19.53 -1.00
CA VAL A 33 0.31 -20.20 0.29
C VAL A 33 -1.03 -20.92 0.31
N CYS A 34 -2.10 -20.29 -0.18
CA CYS A 34 -3.41 -20.93 -0.28
C CYS A 34 -3.38 -22.13 -1.23
N TYR A 35 -2.65 -22.04 -2.34
CA TYR A 35 -2.48 -23.17 -3.26
C TYR A 35 -1.73 -24.34 -2.59
N ARG A 36 -0.62 -24.07 -1.90
CA ARG A 36 0.22 -25.10 -1.28
C ARG A 36 -0.37 -25.71 -0.01
N MET A 37 -1.08 -24.92 0.78
CA MET A 37 -1.59 -25.36 2.09
C MET A 37 -3.08 -25.70 2.07
N GLY A 38 -3.88 -25.08 1.21
CA GLY A 38 -5.33 -25.25 1.19
C GLY A 38 -5.83 -26.45 0.39
N TYR A 39 -5.09 -26.92 -0.62
CA TYR A 39 -5.55 -28.03 -1.48
C TYR A 39 -5.11 -29.40 -0.97
N HIS A 40 -5.93 -30.43 -1.26
CA HIS A 40 -5.70 -31.84 -0.94
C HIS A 40 -5.56 -32.17 0.56
N ARG A 41 -6.17 -31.36 1.44
CA ARG A 41 -6.22 -31.68 2.87
C ARG A 41 -7.52 -32.39 3.26
N PRO A 42 -7.44 -33.50 4.02
CA PRO A 42 -8.62 -34.04 4.69
C PRO A 42 -9.10 -33.06 5.77
N ILE A 43 -10.42 -33.01 5.98
CA ILE A 43 -11.07 -32.08 6.93
C ILE A 43 -10.56 -32.29 8.37
N GLU A 44 -10.12 -33.51 8.67
CA GLU A 44 -9.57 -33.94 9.96
C GLU A 44 -8.27 -33.20 10.34
N ASP A 45 -7.48 -32.78 9.34
CA ASP A 45 -6.20 -32.09 9.53
C ASP A 45 -6.34 -30.55 9.51
N LEU A 46 -7.57 -30.03 9.41
CA LEU A 46 -7.82 -28.59 9.39
C LEU A 46 -7.61 -28.00 10.79
N LYS A 47 -6.48 -27.33 10.97
CA LYS A 47 -6.20 -26.58 12.21
C LYS A 47 -6.83 -25.21 12.13
N PHE A 48 -7.51 -24.81 13.20
CA PHE A 48 -8.10 -23.47 13.30
C PHE A 48 -7.25 -22.57 14.19
N ILE A 49 -6.88 -21.41 13.66
CA ILE A 49 -6.18 -20.32 14.35
C ILE A 49 -7.17 -19.15 14.43
N TYR A 50 -7.55 -18.75 15.65
CA TYR A 50 -8.54 -17.68 15.89
C TYR A 50 -9.88 -17.86 15.15
N GLY A 51 -10.29 -19.10 14.89
CA GLY A 51 -11.52 -19.42 14.15
C GLY A 51 -11.36 -19.49 12.63
N PHE A 52 -10.16 -19.21 12.10
CA PHE A 52 -9.84 -19.38 10.69
C PHE A 52 -9.03 -20.66 10.47
N PRO A 53 -9.24 -21.41 9.38
CA PRO A 53 -8.29 -22.42 8.94
C PRO A 53 -6.87 -21.84 8.85
N ASP A 54 -5.88 -22.64 9.23
CA ASP A 54 -4.46 -22.25 9.26
C ASP A 54 -3.98 -21.65 7.93
N TRP A 55 -4.36 -22.26 6.81
CA TRP A 55 -4.02 -21.77 5.47
C TRP A 55 -4.68 -20.41 5.14
N ILE A 56 -5.86 -20.11 5.70
CA ILE A 56 -6.49 -18.78 5.58
C ILE A 56 -5.72 -17.77 6.43
N PHE A 57 -5.37 -18.14 7.65
CA PHE A 57 -4.65 -17.23 8.54
C PHE A 57 -3.28 -16.86 7.97
N TRP A 58 -2.48 -17.84 7.58
CA TRP A 58 -1.13 -17.63 7.04
C TRP A 58 -1.11 -17.15 5.58
N GLY A 59 -2.10 -17.55 4.78
CA GLY A 59 -2.21 -17.17 3.38
C GLY A 59 -2.88 -15.81 3.17
N ILE A 60 -3.78 -15.39 4.05
CA ILE A 60 -4.58 -14.17 3.86
C ILE A 60 -4.32 -13.20 5.02
N VAL A 61 -4.71 -13.55 6.25
CA VAL A 61 -4.71 -12.59 7.37
C VAL A 61 -3.33 -11.97 7.58
N VAL A 62 -2.29 -12.80 7.68
CA VAL A 62 -0.91 -12.34 7.91
C VAL A 62 -0.39 -11.40 6.80
N PRO A 63 -0.32 -11.79 5.52
CA PRO A 63 0.24 -10.93 4.47
C PRO A 63 -0.55 -9.63 4.27
N TRP A 64 -1.87 -9.65 4.41
CA TRP A 64 -2.70 -8.45 4.28
C TRP A 64 -2.53 -7.51 5.47
N CYS A 65 -2.46 -8.02 6.71
CA CYS A 65 -2.14 -7.19 7.88
C CYS A 65 -0.75 -6.55 7.75
N VAL A 66 0.26 -7.33 7.32
CA VAL A 66 1.61 -6.80 7.07
C VAL A 66 1.58 -5.74 5.99
N CYS A 67 0.86 -5.96 4.87
CA CYS A 67 0.69 -4.98 3.82
C CYS A 67 0.11 -3.67 4.36
N THR A 68 -0.98 -3.73 5.14
CA THR A 68 -1.61 -2.55 5.74
C THR A 68 -0.64 -1.81 6.67
N VAL A 69 0.05 -2.52 7.56
CA VAL A 69 0.99 -1.91 8.50
C VAL A 69 2.15 -1.23 7.76
N VAL A 70 2.73 -1.90 6.76
CA VAL A 70 3.82 -1.34 5.96
C VAL A 70 3.34 -0.12 5.17
N SER A 71 2.16 -0.16 4.56
CA SER A 71 1.57 1.00 3.88
C SER A 71 1.32 2.16 4.84
N CYS A 72 0.78 1.90 6.04
CA CYS A 72 0.56 2.93 7.05
C CYS A 72 1.89 3.54 7.54
N LEU A 73 2.92 2.72 7.79
CA LEU A 73 4.24 3.20 8.18
C LEU A 73 4.90 4.01 7.06
N PHE A 74 4.80 3.53 5.82
CA PHE A 74 5.31 4.24 4.66
C PHE A 74 4.63 5.61 4.52
N SER A 75 3.30 5.66 4.59
CA SER A 75 2.58 6.94 4.59
C SER A 75 2.97 7.82 5.77
N ALA A 76 3.00 7.31 7.00
CA ALA A 76 3.32 8.12 8.18
C ALA A 76 4.76 8.68 8.18
N LEU A 77 5.72 7.95 7.59
CA LEU A 77 7.12 8.36 7.53
C LEU A 77 7.46 9.18 6.28
N LEU A 78 6.85 8.92 5.12
CA LEU A 78 7.10 9.70 3.89
C LEU A 78 6.21 10.94 3.73
N PHE A 79 4.92 10.88 4.08
CA PHE A 79 4.01 12.03 3.86
C PHE A 79 4.32 13.23 4.75
N ARG A 80 5.17 13.08 5.78
CA ARG A 80 5.60 14.19 6.62
C ARG A 80 6.54 15.19 5.92
N ASP A 81 7.17 14.78 4.81
CA ASP A 81 8.14 15.63 4.09
C ASP A 81 7.56 16.27 2.82
N GLY A 82 6.30 15.96 2.49
CA GLY A 82 5.54 16.65 1.45
C GLY A 82 5.05 18.00 1.97
N HIS A 83 5.96 18.97 2.10
CA HIS A 83 5.61 20.38 2.29
C HIS A 83 4.65 20.73 1.15
N LEU A 84 3.34 20.79 1.44
CA LEU A 84 2.40 21.47 0.55
C LEU A 84 3.03 22.85 0.32
N GLY A 85 3.26 23.18 -0.96
CA GLY A 85 3.93 24.43 -1.34
C GLY A 85 3.38 25.58 -0.52
N GLU A 86 4.27 26.46 -0.09
CA GLU A 86 3.98 27.60 0.79
C GLU A 86 2.60 28.17 0.46
N ASP A 87 1.69 28.17 1.43
CA ASP A 87 0.44 28.90 1.31
C ASP A 87 0.83 30.32 0.88
N VAL A 88 0.38 30.76 -0.29
CA VAL A 88 0.64 32.11 -0.79
C VAL A 88 -0.08 33.05 0.16
N GLU A 89 0.64 33.48 1.20
CA GLU A 89 0.13 34.26 2.32
C GLU A 89 -0.24 35.68 1.86
N ASN A 90 0.26 36.09 0.69
CA ASN A 90 0.06 37.42 0.14
C ASN A 90 -0.71 37.41 -1.20
N PRO A 91 -1.95 37.93 -1.27
CA PRO A 91 -2.72 38.03 -2.52
C PRO A 91 -2.02 38.85 -3.63
N ASP A 92 -1.01 39.62 -3.27
CA ASP A 92 -0.15 40.42 -4.16
C ASP A 92 0.64 39.55 -5.16
N ASP A 93 1.07 38.35 -4.73
CA ASP A 93 1.87 37.43 -5.56
C ASP A 93 1.06 36.78 -6.69
N LEU A 94 -0.27 36.85 -6.61
CA LEU A 94 -1.20 36.40 -7.65
C LEU A 94 -1.52 37.49 -8.69
N GLY A 95 -0.96 38.70 -8.54
CA GLY A 95 -1.27 39.83 -9.42
C GLY A 95 -2.71 40.33 -9.29
N LEU A 96 -3.37 40.03 -8.17
CA LEU A 96 -4.72 40.47 -7.82
C LEU A 96 -4.72 41.73 -6.94
N GLY A 97 -3.55 42.26 -6.59
CA GLY A 97 -3.38 43.55 -5.92
C GLY A 97 -3.63 44.70 -6.90
N GLY A 98 -4.64 45.51 -6.61
CA GLY A 98 -4.93 46.77 -7.32
C GLY A 98 -4.07 47.93 -6.85
#